data_AF-A0A6B2VB70-F1
#
_entry.id   AF-A0A6B2VB70-F1
#
_cell.length_a   1.000
_cell.length_b   1.000
_cell.length_c   1.000
_cell.angle_alpha   90.00
_cell.angle_beta   90.00
_cell.angle_gamma   90.00
#
_symmetry.space_group_name_H-M   'P 1'
#
loop_
_entity.id
_entity.type
_entity.pdbx_description
1 polymer ?
#
loop_
_entity_poly.entity_id
_entity_poly.type
_entity_poly.pdbx_seq_one_letter_code
_entity_poly.pdbx_strand_id
1 'polypeptide(L)'
;MTSFDASPPLSVWRALLALAVVFVMLTTSGWTAARGHRGSTALQASLSAWQHGSLHGHRLPDPAAGPGPVARFFASLAAHDRDRLAHRYPLAVGNMNGAPVRLRYEANRVALGQARAAELKRTHDSRLTPAGQQDAGRREHHFAALTDPGRQILAFDPEGSGRVAEVFGDLDRAERVSVVVPGVDTDLFTFRKTYRPYTAAYGMAKSLYTAERTARPGARTAVIAWADYTAPSGIGVDAATSMRAEDGAVRLNALLRALP
;
A
#
# COMPACT_ATOMS: atom_id res chain seq x y z
N MET A 1 -22.62 -11.31 64.71
CA MET A 1 -21.47 -10.64 64.06
C MET A 1 -20.44 -11.71 63.76
N THR A 2 -20.24 -12.05 62.49
CA THR A 2 -19.19 -12.97 62.04
C THR A 2 -18.52 -12.35 60.82
N SER A 3 -17.37 -11.72 61.04
CA SER A 3 -16.48 -11.22 59.99
C SER A 3 -15.73 -12.40 59.38
N PHE A 4 -15.84 -12.57 58.06
CA PHE A 4 -14.93 -13.39 57.29
C PHE A 4 -13.87 -12.47 56.68
N ASP A 5 -12.74 -12.32 57.38
CA ASP A 5 -11.50 -11.82 56.78
C ASP A 5 -10.75 -13.03 56.20
N ALA A 6 -11.04 -13.36 54.95
CA ALA A 6 -10.26 -14.33 54.19
C ALA A 6 -9.13 -13.56 53.48
N SER A 7 -7.96 -13.46 54.14
CA SER A 7 -6.75 -13.02 53.47
C SER A 7 -6.41 -13.98 52.33
N PRO A 8 -6.19 -13.51 51.09
CA PRO A 8 -5.91 -14.39 49.96
C PRO A 8 -4.58 -15.14 50.19
N PRO A 9 -4.49 -16.44 49.83
CA PRO A 9 -3.29 -17.22 50.07
C PRO A 9 -2.10 -16.65 49.28
N LEU A 10 -0.90 -16.72 49.84
CA LEU A 10 0.36 -16.17 49.30
C LEU A 10 0.63 -16.54 47.83
N SER A 11 0.09 -17.65 47.34
CA SER A 11 0.15 -18.07 45.92
C SER A 11 -0.62 -17.13 44.99
N VAL A 12 -1.78 -16.62 45.42
CA VAL A 12 -2.61 -15.66 44.67
C VAL A 12 -1.89 -14.31 44.56
N TRP A 13 -1.23 -13.87 45.63
CA TRP A 13 -0.44 -12.64 45.62
C TRP A 13 0.77 -12.72 44.67
N ARG A 14 1.44 -13.87 44.61
CA ARG A 14 2.56 -14.12 43.69
C ARG A 14 2.10 -14.20 42.23
N ALA A 15 0.94 -14.81 41.96
CA ALA A 15 0.35 -14.86 40.62
C ALA A 15 -0.05 -13.46 40.13
N LEU A 16 -0.66 -12.63 41.00
CA LEU A 16 -1.04 -11.25 40.67
C LEU A 16 0.18 -10.35 40.43
N LEU A 17 1.25 -10.49 41.23
CA LEU A 17 2.51 -9.78 41.01
C LEU A 17 3.17 -10.18 39.68
N ALA A 18 3.19 -11.48 39.35
CA ALA A 18 3.73 -11.94 38.07
C ALA A 18 2.92 -11.39 36.89
N LEU A 19 1.58 -11.36 36.99
CA LEU A 19 0.70 -10.80 35.98
C LEU A 19 0.88 -9.28 35.86
N ALA A 20 1.07 -8.56 36.97
CA ALA A 20 1.37 -7.13 36.97
C ALA A 20 2.74 -6.84 36.34
N VAL A 21 3.77 -7.65 36.59
CA VAL A 21 5.08 -7.51 35.96
C VAL A 21 5.01 -7.82 34.46
N VAL A 22 4.26 -8.85 34.04
CA VAL A 22 4.01 -9.13 32.62
C VAL A 22 3.24 -7.98 31.97
N PHE A 23 2.26 -7.39 32.65
CA PHE A 23 1.51 -6.24 32.14
C PHE A 23 2.37 -4.96 32.08
N VAL A 24 3.22 -4.72 33.07
CA VAL A 24 4.20 -3.61 33.08
C VAL A 24 5.26 -3.83 32.00
N MET A 25 5.74 -5.06 31.77
CA MET A 25 6.61 -5.38 30.63
C MET A 25 5.88 -5.23 29.30
N LEU A 26 4.63 -5.67 29.15
CA LEU A 26 3.86 -5.49 27.92
C LEU A 26 3.59 -4.00 27.62
N THR A 27 3.32 -3.19 28.64
CA THR A 27 3.09 -1.75 28.48
C THR A 27 4.39 -0.98 28.23
N THR A 28 5.53 -1.38 28.81
CA THR A 28 6.84 -0.76 28.57
C THR A 28 7.48 -1.22 27.26
N SER A 29 7.29 -2.47 26.83
CA SER A 29 7.76 -3.02 25.55
C SER A 29 6.92 -2.54 24.38
N GLY A 30 5.61 -2.35 24.58
CA GLY A 30 4.70 -1.86 23.54
C GLY A 30 4.95 -0.38 23.16
N TRP A 31 5.49 0.42 24.07
CA TRP A 31 5.75 1.85 23.84
C TRP A 31 7.13 2.17 23.25
N THR A 32 8.08 1.22 23.26
CA THR A 32 9.39 1.41 22.63
C THR A 32 9.38 1.07 21.14
N ALA A 33 8.52 0.16 20.70
CA ALA A 33 8.34 -0.17 19.28
C ALA A 33 7.65 0.96 18.48
N ALA A 34 6.82 1.79 19.13
CA ALA A 34 6.07 2.86 18.49
C ALA A 34 6.90 4.15 18.20
N ARG A 35 8.18 4.20 18.58
CA ARG A 35 9.04 5.39 18.40
C ARG A 35 9.97 5.37 17.19
N GLY A 36 9.93 4.35 16.33
CA GLY A 36 10.65 4.36 15.07
C GLY A 36 9.79 4.93 13.94
N HIS A 37 10.29 5.91 13.18
CA HIS A 37 9.72 6.58 12.00
C HIS A 37 9.12 7.99 12.22
N ARG A 38 9.91 8.90 12.80
CA ARG A 38 9.76 10.36 12.57
C ARG A 38 10.46 10.82 11.28
N GLY A 39 10.47 9.99 10.24
CA GLY A 39 10.97 10.33 8.90
C GLY A 39 9.81 10.35 7.91
N SER A 40 9.85 11.22 6.90
CA SER A 40 8.86 11.20 5.82
C SER A 40 8.92 9.85 5.09
N THR A 41 7.77 9.23 4.84
CA THR A 41 7.68 7.99 4.05
C THR A 41 8.24 8.20 2.64
N ALA A 42 8.59 7.12 1.92
CA ALA A 42 9.11 7.25 0.55
C ALA A 42 8.14 8.00 -0.39
N LEU A 43 6.83 7.74 -0.25
CA LEU A 43 5.80 8.45 -0.98
C LEU A 43 5.71 9.93 -0.59
N GLN A 44 5.74 10.25 0.71
CA GLN A 44 5.72 11.63 1.19
C GLN A 44 6.95 12.41 0.72
N ALA A 45 8.14 11.79 0.71
CA ALA A 45 9.35 12.39 0.19
C ALA A 45 9.23 12.68 -1.33
N SER A 46 8.66 11.75 -2.10
CA SER A 46 8.43 11.94 -3.54
C SER A 46 7.42 13.06 -3.82
N LEU A 47 6.33 13.14 -3.06
CA LEU A 47 5.32 14.21 -3.17
C LEU A 47 5.90 15.57 -2.75
N SER A 48 6.71 15.62 -1.70
CA SER A 48 7.40 16.84 -1.26
C SER A 48 8.39 17.31 -2.32
N ALA A 49 9.14 16.39 -2.93
CA ALA A 49 10.05 16.72 -4.02
C ALA A 49 9.31 17.25 -5.25
N TRP A 50 8.13 16.69 -5.57
CA TRP A 50 7.25 17.19 -6.63
C TRP A 50 6.76 18.61 -6.33
N GLN A 51 6.29 18.89 -5.10
CA GLN A 51 5.78 20.21 -4.71
C GLN A 51 6.82 21.33 -4.87
N HIS A 52 8.09 21.02 -4.64
CA HIS A 52 9.20 21.96 -4.83
C HIS A 52 9.82 21.87 -6.23
N GLY A 53 9.30 20.98 -7.08
CA GLY A 53 9.80 20.75 -8.42
C GLY A 53 9.35 21.82 -9.41
N SER A 54 10.10 21.93 -10.50
CA SER A 54 9.77 22.78 -11.64
C SER A 54 10.04 22.06 -12.96
N LEU A 55 9.29 22.40 -13.99
CA LEU A 55 9.51 21.98 -15.36
C LEU A 55 9.56 23.23 -16.25
N HIS A 56 10.62 23.37 -17.05
CA HIS A 56 10.86 24.55 -17.91
C HIS A 56 10.76 25.89 -17.15
N GLY A 57 11.21 25.94 -15.89
CA GLY A 57 11.16 27.14 -15.05
C GLY A 57 9.79 27.41 -14.38
N HIS A 58 8.76 26.63 -14.67
CA HIS A 58 7.44 26.75 -14.05
C HIS A 58 7.27 25.73 -12.92
N ARG A 59 6.65 26.14 -11.80
CA ARG A 59 6.34 25.23 -10.69
C ARG A 59 5.35 24.16 -11.12
N LEU A 60 5.55 22.95 -10.61
CA LEU A 60 4.62 21.85 -10.78
C LEU A 60 3.31 22.13 -10.01
N PRO A 61 2.15 21.61 -10.47
CA PRO A 61 0.89 21.79 -9.78
C PRO A 61 0.92 21.10 -8.40
N ASP A 62 0.10 21.59 -7.47
CA ASP A 62 -0.10 20.92 -6.19
C ASP A 62 -0.62 19.49 -6.44
N PRO A 63 0.09 18.44 -5.96
CA PRO A 63 -0.34 17.05 -6.13
C PRO A 63 -1.68 16.75 -5.44
N ALA A 64 -2.13 17.61 -4.53
CA ALA A 64 -3.43 17.51 -3.85
C ALA A 64 -4.56 18.32 -4.53
N ALA A 65 -4.31 19.04 -5.63
CA ALA A 65 -5.29 19.91 -6.32
C ALA A 65 -6.51 19.16 -6.92
N GLY A 66 -6.59 17.84 -6.75
CA GLY A 66 -7.62 16.98 -7.32
C GLY A 66 -7.30 16.52 -8.75
N PRO A 67 -8.05 15.54 -9.29
CA PRO A 67 -7.69 14.89 -10.54
C PRO A 67 -7.79 15.81 -11.77
N GLY A 68 -8.75 16.74 -11.81
CA GLY A 68 -8.97 17.62 -12.97
C GLY A 68 -7.79 18.56 -13.28
N PRO A 69 -7.30 19.36 -12.31
CA PRO A 69 -6.13 20.22 -12.51
C PRO A 69 -4.87 19.44 -12.88
N VAL A 70 -4.62 18.30 -12.23
CA VAL A 70 -3.49 17.42 -12.55
C VAL A 70 -3.58 16.87 -13.97
N ALA A 71 -4.77 16.40 -14.39
CA ALA A 71 -5.00 15.89 -15.74
C ALA A 71 -4.77 16.95 -16.80
N ARG A 72 -5.27 18.17 -16.60
CA ARG A 72 -5.02 19.30 -17.51
C ARG A 72 -3.54 19.64 -17.60
N PHE A 73 -2.83 19.61 -16.48
CA PHE A 73 -1.38 19.81 -16.47
C PHE A 73 -0.68 18.77 -17.34
N PHE A 74 -0.87 17.47 -17.08
CA PHE A 74 -0.24 16.43 -17.90
C PHE A 74 -0.65 16.50 -19.37
N ALA A 75 -1.92 16.77 -19.67
CA ALA A 75 -2.41 16.94 -21.03
C ALA A 75 -1.68 18.05 -21.80
N SER A 76 -1.27 19.13 -21.12
CA SER A 76 -0.51 20.23 -21.72
C SER A 76 0.96 19.90 -22.02
N LEU A 77 1.52 18.86 -21.40
CA LEU A 77 2.92 18.47 -21.57
C LEU A 77 3.15 17.63 -22.82
N ALA A 78 4.34 17.80 -23.43
CA ALA A 78 4.86 16.87 -24.42
C ALA A 78 5.22 15.52 -23.78
N ALA A 79 5.24 14.44 -24.57
CA ALA A 79 5.50 13.08 -24.08
C ALA A 79 6.83 12.98 -23.31
N HIS A 80 7.90 13.56 -23.84
CA HIS A 80 9.22 13.53 -23.19
C HIS A 80 9.24 14.19 -21.80
N ASP A 81 8.41 15.22 -21.57
CA ASP A 81 8.30 15.88 -20.28
C ASP A 81 7.51 15.04 -19.28
N ARG A 82 6.44 14.37 -19.74
CA ARG A 82 5.70 13.40 -18.93
C ARG A 82 6.63 12.28 -18.47
N ASP A 83 7.40 11.72 -19.40
CA ASP A 83 8.35 10.64 -19.11
C ASP A 83 9.43 11.10 -18.12
N ARG A 84 9.98 12.30 -18.32
CA ARG A 84 10.94 12.91 -17.39
C ARG A 84 10.36 13.01 -15.97
N LEU A 85 9.12 13.47 -15.84
CA LEU A 85 8.45 13.58 -14.55
C LEU A 85 8.18 12.22 -13.90
N ALA A 86 7.75 11.23 -14.68
CA ALA A 86 7.53 9.85 -14.20
C ALA A 86 8.82 9.20 -13.69
N HIS A 87 9.96 9.46 -14.33
CA HIS A 87 11.26 8.95 -13.86
C HIS A 87 11.80 9.72 -12.65
N ARG A 88 11.57 11.04 -12.60
CA ARG A 88 12.07 11.91 -11.52
C ARG A 88 11.27 11.78 -10.23
N TYR A 89 9.95 11.59 -10.33
CA TYR A 89 9.04 11.52 -9.20
C TYR A 89 8.12 10.29 -9.30
N PRO A 90 8.69 9.06 -9.34
CA PRO A 90 7.95 7.87 -9.71
C PRO A 90 6.82 7.51 -8.74
N LEU A 91 7.06 7.61 -7.43
CA LEU A 91 6.03 7.37 -6.42
C LEU A 91 4.94 8.45 -6.45
N ALA A 92 5.29 9.72 -6.65
CA ALA A 92 4.30 10.79 -6.77
C ALA A 92 3.42 10.57 -8.01
N VAL A 93 4.01 10.50 -9.21
CA VAL A 93 3.26 10.36 -10.48
C VAL A 93 2.47 9.07 -10.50
N GLY A 94 3.06 7.96 -10.05
CA GLY A 94 2.42 6.64 -10.01
C GLY A 94 1.17 6.58 -9.13
N ASN A 95 1.11 7.38 -8.06
CA ASN A 95 -0.04 7.45 -7.15
C ASN A 95 -0.94 8.69 -7.39
N MET A 96 -0.61 9.53 -8.37
CA MET A 96 -1.34 10.78 -8.58
C MET A 96 -2.62 10.55 -9.37
N ASN A 97 -3.75 10.80 -8.72
CA ASN A 97 -5.05 10.85 -9.40
C ASN A 97 -5.05 12.02 -10.39
N GLY A 98 -5.47 11.75 -11.63
CA GLY A 98 -5.38 12.69 -12.76
C GLY A 98 -4.13 12.52 -13.64
N ALA A 99 -3.10 11.79 -13.20
CA ALA A 99 -2.02 11.42 -14.12
C ALA A 99 -2.51 10.38 -15.15
N PRO A 100 -2.08 10.44 -16.43
CA PRO A 100 -2.47 9.46 -17.44
C PRO A 100 -2.18 8.03 -16.99
N VAL A 101 -3.11 7.11 -17.21
CA VAL A 101 -3.03 5.73 -16.67
C VAL A 101 -1.74 5.02 -17.09
N ARG A 102 -1.37 5.09 -18.38
CA ARG A 102 -0.09 4.54 -18.87
C ARG A 102 1.13 5.13 -18.17
N LEU A 103 1.11 6.44 -17.93
CA LEU A 103 2.19 7.13 -17.23
C LEU A 103 2.30 6.65 -15.77
N ARG A 104 1.16 6.38 -15.12
CA ARG A 104 1.15 5.79 -13.77
C ARG A 104 1.76 4.40 -13.74
N TYR A 105 1.46 3.55 -14.73
CA TYR A 105 2.07 2.22 -14.85
C TYR A 105 3.59 2.29 -15.03
N GLU A 106 4.07 3.23 -15.84
CA GLU A 106 5.50 3.46 -16.05
C GLU A 106 6.20 3.99 -14.80
N ALA A 107 5.62 5.01 -14.17
CA ALA A 107 6.13 5.57 -12.93
C ALA A 107 6.20 4.53 -11.80
N ASN A 108 5.13 3.72 -11.63
CA ASN A 108 5.11 2.66 -10.63
C ASN A 108 6.09 1.53 -10.92
N ARG A 109 6.40 1.23 -12.19
CA ARG A 109 7.45 0.27 -12.56
C ARG A 109 8.83 0.77 -12.13
N VAL A 110 9.11 2.07 -12.31
CA VAL A 110 10.34 2.71 -11.83
C VAL A 110 10.38 2.68 -10.30
N ALA A 111 9.29 3.04 -9.62
CA ALA A 111 9.20 3.02 -8.17
C ALA A 111 9.42 1.61 -7.58
N LEU A 112 8.82 0.58 -8.19
CA LEU A 112 9.01 -0.81 -7.81
C LEU A 112 10.46 -1.26 -7.97
N GLY A 113 11.11 -0.89 -9.09
CA GLY A 113 12.53 -1.18 -9.31
C GLY A 113 13.42 -0.52 -8.26
N GLN A 114 13.15 0.74 -7.90
CA GLN A 114 13.87 1.46 -6.85
C GLN A 114 13.67 0.83 -5.47
N ALA A 115 12.43 0.50 -5.10
CA ALA A 115 12.11 -0.14 -3.82
C ALA A 115 12.74 -1.52 -3.70
N ARG A 116 12.66 -2.34 -4.77
CA ARG A 116 13.32 -3.65 -4.85
C ARG A 116 14.83 -3.53 -4.66
N ALA A 117 15.48 -2.60 -5.37
CA ALA A 117 16.92 -2.39 -5.25
C ALA A 117 17.32 -1.91 -3.85
N ALA A 118 16.49 -1.10 -3.19
CA ALA A 118 16.73 -0.66 -1.82
C ALA A 118 16.65 -1.84 -0.82
N GLU A 119 15.64 -2.70 -0.94
CA GLU A 119 15.50 -3.88 -0.09
C GLU A 119 16.62 -4.91 -0.34
N LEU A 120 17.03 -5.12 -1.60
CA LEU A 120 18.17 -5.98 -1.92
C LEU A 120 19.49 -5.50 -1.30
N LYS A 121 19.67 -4.18 -1.15
CA LYS A 121 20.83 -3.65 -0.41
C LYS A 121 20.73 -3.95 1.08
N ARG A 122 19.52 -3.84 1.64
CA ARG A 122 19.25 -4.13 3.06
C ARG A 122 19.47 -5.59 3.41
N THR A 123 19.25 -6.54 2.50
CA THR A 123 19.55 -7.96 2.78
C THR A 123 21.02 -8.22 3.05
N HIS A 124 21.92 -7.36 2.56
CA HIS A 124 23.36 -7.47 2.72
C HIS A 124 23.94 -6.41 3.68
N ASP A 125 23.09 -5.64 4.36
CA ASP A 125 23.52 -4.57 5.27
C ASP A 125 23.94 -5.17 6.62
N SER A 126 25.24 -5.14 6.91
CA SER A 126 25.81 -5.67 8.16
C SER A 126 25.38 -4.90 9.41
N ARG A 127 24.76 -3.72 9.25
CA ARG A 127 24.19 -2.95 10.37
C ARG A 127 22.83 -3.45 10.82
N LEU A 128 22.17 -4.30 10.02
CA LEU A 128 20.87 -4.90 10.37
C LEU A 128 21.05 -6.21 11.12
N THR A 129 20.08 -6.53 11.98
CA THR A 129 19.97 -7.85 12.58
C THR A 129 19.64 -8.91 11.51
N PRO A 130 19.91 -10.20 11.75
CA PRO A 130 19.50 -11.26 10.82
C PRO A 130 17.99 -11.24 10.50
N ALA A 131 17.15 -10.92 11.50
CA ALA A 131 15.72 -10.75 11.29
C ALA A 131 15.39 -9.56 10.36
N GLY A 132 16.14 -8.46 10.47
CA GLY A 132 15.99 -7.29 9.58
C GLY A 132 16.43 -7.57 8.15
N GLN A 133 17.51 -8.34 7.96
CA GLN A 133 17.95 -8.80 6.63
C GLN A 133 16.94 -9.77 6.01
N GLN A 134 16.37 -10.67 6.81
CA GLN A 134 15.33 -11.59 6.36
C GLN A 134 14.04 -10.84 5.96
N ASP A 135 13.63 -9.82 6.73
CA ASP A 135 12.49 -8.98 6.38
C ASP A 135 12.70 -8.27 5.04
N ALA A 136 13.88 -7.68 4.85
CA ALA A 136 14.27 -7.07 3.57
C ALA A 136 14.20 -8.08 2.41
N GLY A 137 14.65 -9.32 2.64
CA GLY A 137 14.61 -10.38 1.63
C GLY A 137 13.19 -10.77 1.25
N ARG A 138 12.27 -10.84 2.22
CA ARG A 138 10.85 -11.04 1.94
C ARG A 138 10.29 -9.89 1.11
N ARG A 139 10.54 -8.65 1.51
CA ARG A 139 10.05 -7.46 0.78
C ARG A 139 10.56 -7.41 -0.66
N GLU A 140 11.86 -7.66 -0.86
CA GLU A 140 12.47 -7.75 -2.18
C GLU A 140 11.74 -8.77 -3.05
N HIS A 141 11.48 -9.97 -2.53
CA HIS A 141 10.79 -11.02 -3.26
C HIS A 141 9.37 -10.61 -3.67
N HIS A 142 8.62 -9.96 -2.76
CA HIS A 142 7.29 -9.45 -3.06
C HIS A 142 7.31 -8.33 -4.11
N PHE A 143 8.29 -7.42 -4.06
CA PHE A 143 8.44 -6.39 -5.08
C PHE A 143 8.87 -6.97 -6.43
N ALA A 144 9.76 -7.96 -6.44
CA ALA A 144 10.19 -8.66 -7.66
C ALA A 144 8.99 -9.27 -8.40
N ALA A 145 8.08 -9.92 -7.67
CA ALA A 145 6.84 -10.43 -8.23
C ALA A 145 5.99 -9.35 -8.92
N LEU A 146 5.92 -8.13 -8.37
CA LEU A 146 5.16 -7.01 -8.97
C LEU A 146 5.81 -6.46 -10.25
N THR A 147 7.08 -6.81 -10.52
CA THR A 147 7.80 -6.39 -11.73
C THR A 147 7.67 -7.36 -12.91
N ASP A 148 6.92 -8.46 -12.76
CA ASP A 148 6.69 -9.42 -13.86
C ASP A 148 6.17 -8.70 -15.12
N PRO A 149 6.66 -9.05 -16.33
CA PRO A 149 6.21 -8.42 -17.57
C PRO A 149 4.69 -8.51 -17.76
N GLY A 150 4.08 -7.42 -18.24
CA GLY A 150 2.65 -7.35 -18.53
C GLY A 150 1.76 -6.98 -17.34
N ARG A 151 2.31 -6.84 -16.12
CA ARG A 151 1.56 -6.32 -14.97
C ARG A 151 1.35 -4.82 -15.08
N GLN A 152 0.14 -4.37 -14.74
CA GLN A 152 -0.28 -2.97 -14.84
C GLN A 152 -0.55 -2.40 -13.44
N ILE A 153 0.50 -1.89 -12.79
CA ILE A 153 0.43 -1.39 -11.41
C ILE A 153 -0.02 0.06 -11.40
N LEU A 154 -1.26 0.30 -10.97
CA LEU A 154 -1.92 1.61 -10.95
C LEU A 154 -1.52 2.46 -9.73
N ALA A 155 -1.23 1.82 -8.60
CA ALA A 155 -0.77 2.49 -7.38
C ALA A 155 0.22 1.58 -6.64
N PHE A 156 1.21 2.17 -5.98
CA PHE A 156 2.24 1.47 -5.22
C PHE A 156 2.81 2.37 -4.12
N ASP A 157 2.80 1.89 -2.88
CA ASP A 157 3.54 2.48 -1.75
C ASP A 157 4.29 1.36 -1.02
N PRO A 158 5.64 1.39 -0.93
CA PRO A 158 6.41 0.36 -0.21
C PRO A 158 6.36 0.51 1.32
N GLU A 159 5.83 1.61 1.84
CA GLU A 159 5.87 1.94 3.26
C GLU A 159 5.04 0.97 4.12
N GLY A 160 5.56 0.61 5.31
CA GLY A 160 4.84 -0.25 6.25
C GLY A 160 4.46 -1.59 5.62
N SER A 161 3.20 -2.03 5.77
CA SER A 161 2.67 -3.25 5.12
C SER A 161 2.56 -3.15 3.59
N GLY A 162 2.84 -1.97 3.02
CA GLY A 162 2.77 -1.69 1.61
C GLY A 162 1.33 -1.59 1.09
N ARG A 163 1.18 -0.87 -0.01
CA ARG A 163 -0.11 -0.69 -0.69
C ARG A 163 0.06 -0.88 -2.19
N VAL A 164 -0.92 -1.49 -2.84
CA VAL A 164 -0.87 -1.77 -4.28
C VAL A 164 -2.26 -1.79 -4.91
N ALA A 165 -2.35 -1.26 -6.12
CA ALA A 165 -3.50 -1.50 -6.99
C ALA A 165 -3.01 -1.99 -8.36
N GLU A 166 -3.60 -3.06 -8.87
CA GLU A 166 -3.27 -3.64 -10.18
C GLU A 166 -4.50 -3.71 -11.07
N VAL A 167 -4.28 -3.51 -12.36
CA VAL A 167 -5.33 -3.51 -13.38
C VAL A 167 -5.20 -4.74 -14.27
N PHE A 168 -6.35 -5.33 -14.59
CA PHE A 168 -6.52 -6.31 -15.66
C PHE A 168 -7.33 -5.68 -16.79
N GLY A 169 -6.78 -5.69 -18.01
CA GLY A 169 -7.43 -5.11 -19.19
C GLY A 169 -6.93 -3.70 -19.54
N ASP A 170 -7.61 -3.04 -20.48
CA ASP A 170 -7.25 -1.70 -20.93
C ASP A 170 -8.11 -0.65 -20.20
N LEU A 171 -7.61 -0.15 -19.08
CA LEU A 171 -8.34 0.84 -18.27
C LEU A 171 -8.59 2.16 -19.01
N ASP A 172 -7.70 2.61 -19.91
CA ASP A 172 -7.90 3.85 -20.67
C ASP A 172 -9.05 3.72 -21.70
N ARG A 173 -9.37 2.49 -22.13
CA ARG A 173 -10.40 2.23 -23.15
C ARG A 173 -11.61 1.47 -22.62
N ALA A 174 -11.62 1.16 -21.32
CA ALA A 174 -12.70 0.41 -20.70
C ALA A 174 -13.99 1.23 -20.69
N GLU A 175 -15.08 0.61 -21.09
CA GLU A 175 -16.42 1.17 -20.90
C GLU A 175 -17.02 0.75 -19.55
N ARG A 176 -16.46 -0.28 -18.94
CA ARG A 176 -16.89 -0.83 -17.65
C ARG A 176 -15.67 -1.14 -16.80
N VAL A 177 -15.63 -0.56 -15.62
CA VAL A 177 -14.56 -0.77 -14.65
C VAL A 177 -15.15 -1.42 -13.41
N SER A 178 -14.67 -2.61 -13.08
CA SER A 178 -14.99 -3.31 -11.83
C SER A 178 -13.84 -3.13 -10.85
N VAL A 179 -14.13 -2.78 -9.59
CA VAL A 179 -13.10 -2.67 -8.55
C VAL A 179 -13.33 -3.75 -7.50
N VAL A 180 -12.36 -4.63 -7.33
CA VAL A 180 -12.37 -5.66 -6.31
C VAL A 180 -11.69 -5.11 -5.06
N VAL A 181 -12.51 -4.81 -4.05
CA VAL A 181 -12.07 -4.39 -2.73
C VAL A 181 -12.13 -5.62 -1.82
N PRO A 182 -10.98 -6.13 -1.37
CA PRO A 182 -10.93 -7.29 -0.48
C PRO A 182 -11.40 -6.91 0.93
N GLY A 183 -11.87 -7.90 1.69
CA GLY A 183 -12.20 -7.76 3.10
C GLY A 183 -10.93 -7.55 3.97
N VAL A 184 -11.05 -7.76 5.28
CA VAL A 184 -9.99 -7.50 6.29
C VAL A 184 -8.61 -8.10 5.95
N ASP A 185 -7.55 -7.47 6.48
CA ASP A 185 -6.14 -7.91 6.43
C ASP A 185 -5.47 -8.06 5.04
N THR A 186 -5.83 -7.20 4.09
CA THR A 186 -5.21 -7.12 2.76
C THR A 186 -4.27 -5.93 2.61
N ASP A 187 -3.00 -6.22 2.36
CA ASP A 187 -1.92 -5.28 2.05
C ASP A 187 -1.11 -5.78 0.84
N LEU A 188 0.02 -5.13 0.53
CA LEU A 188 0.87 -5.54 -0.58
C LEU A 188 1.40 -6.99 -0.45
N PHE A 189 1.67 -7.45 0.77
CA PHE A 189 2.24 -8.77 1.03
C PHE A 189 1.19 -9.89 1.01
N THR A 190 -0.06 -9.59 1.33
CA THR A 190 -1.19 -10.53 1.24
C THR A 190 -2.00 -10.40 -0.06
N PHE A 191 -1.67 -9.41 -0.90
CA PHE A 191 -2.32 -9.11 -2.19
C PHE A 191 -2.40 -10.29 -3.16
N ARG A 192 -1.39 -11.15 -3.15
CA ARG A 192 -1.27 -12.34 -4.00
C ARG A 192 -0.87 -13.55 -3.15
N LYS A 193 -1.59 -14.65 -3.30
CA LYS A 193 -1.30 -15.92 -2.61
C LYS A 193 -1.07 -17.04 -3.61
N THR A 194 -0.06 -17.87 -3.35
CA THR A 194 0.21 -19.09 -4.13
C THR A 194 -0.80 -20.18 -3.81
N TYR A 195 -1.12 -20.36 -2.52
CA TYR A 195 -2.17 -21.28 -2.07
C TYR A 195 -3.51 -20.54 -1.91
N ARG A 196 -4.60 -21.15 -2.38
CA ARG A 196 -5.95 -20.52 -2.43
C ARG A 196 -5.93 -19.11 -3.05
N PRO A 197 -5.46 -18.97 -4.32
CA PRO A 197 -5.23 -17.67 -4.95
C PRO A 197 -6.49 -16.78 -4.99
N TYR A 198 -7.68 -17.37 -5.11
CA TYR A 198 -8.96 -16.67 -5.15
C TYR A 198 -9.41 -16.07 -3.81
N THR A 199 -8.63 -16.25 -2.74
CA THR A 199 -8.86 -15.56 -1.46
C THR A 199 -8.10 -14.24 -1.34
N ALA A 200 -7.25 -13.93 -2.33
CA ALA A 200 -6.48 -12.70 -2.39
C ALA A 200 -7.03 -11.78 -3.50
N ALA A 201 -6.88 -10.46 -3.32
CA ALA A 201 -7.42 -9.46 -4.25
C ALA A 201 -7.01 -9.71 -5.70
N TYR A 202 -5.73 -10.04 -5.93
CA TYR A 202 -5.21 -10.39 -7.25
C TYR A 202 -5.97 -11.56 -7.90
N GLY A 203 -6.17 -12.66 -7.17
CA GLY A 203 -6.84 -13.84 -7.71
C GLY A 203 -8.32 -13.63 -7.94
N MET A 204 -9.00 -12.90 -7.04
CA MET A 204 -10.40 -12.51 -7.21
C MET A 204 -10.60 -11.65 -8.46
N ALA A 205 -9.81 -10.59 -8.61
CA ALA A 205 -9.89 -9.70 -9.77
C ALA A 205 -9.54 -10.40 -11.08
N LYS A 206 -8.52 -11.25 -11.09
CA LYS A 206 -8.18 -12.07 -12.26
C LYS A 206 -9.31 -13.01 -12.65
N SER A 207 -9.96 -13.64 -11.67
CA SER A 207 -11.11 -14.51 -11.90
C SER A 207 -12.30 -13.74 -12.47
N LEU A 208 -12.61 -12.57 -11.89
CA LEU A 208 -13.67 -11.69 -12.39
C LEU A 208 -13.40 -11.23 -13.83
N TYR A 209 -12.19 -10.74 -14.11
CA TYR A 209 -11.81 -10.31 -15.46
C TYR A 209 -11.94 -11.44 -16.49
N THR A 210 -11.52 -12.66 -16.11
CA THR A 210 -11.66 -13.84 -16.97
C THR A 210 -13.13 -14.19 -17.22
N ALA A 211 -13.97 -14.11 -16.18
CA ALA A 211 -15.39 -14.38 -16.28
C ALA A 211 -16.11 -13.34 -17.16
N GLU A 212 -15.82 -12.05 -16.99
CA GLU A 212 -16.37 -10.96 -17.81
C GLU A 212 -16.01 -11.15 -19.29
N ARG A 213 -14.73 -11.43 -19.60
CA ARG A 213 -14.25 -11.65 -20.97
C ARG A 213 -14.84 -12.91 -21.60
N THR A 214 -15.08 -13.96 -20.82
CA THR A 214 -15.72 -15.19 -21.29
C THR A 214 -17.20 -14.96 -21.60
N ALA A 215 -17.90 -14.25 -20.72
CA ALA A 215 -19.33 -13.95 -20.91
C ALA A 215 -19.57 -12.99 -22.08
N ARG A 216 -18.69 -12.01 -22.31
CA ARG A 216 -18.80 -11.05 -23.41
C ARG A 216 -17.43 -10.68 -24.00
N PRO A 217 -16.90 -11.46 -24.95
CA PRO A 217 -15.57 -11.23 -25.52
C PRO A 217 -15.38 -9.87 -26.20
N GLY A 218 -16.46 -9.25 -26.71
CA GLY A 218 -16.42 -7.93 -27.35
C GLY A 218 -16.58 -6.74 -26.40
N ALA A 219 -16.84 -6.98 -25.10
CA ALA A 219 -16.97 -5.89 -24.13
C ALA A 219 -15.60 -5.35 -23.74
N ARG A 220 -15.46 -4.02 -23.69
CA ARG A 220 -14.25 -3.35 -23.21
C ARG A 220 -14.33 -3.21 -21.70
N THR A 221 -13.81 -4.18 -20.95
CA THR A 221 -13.79 -4.15 -19.48
C THR A 221 -12.38 -4.03 -18.91
N ALA A 222 -12.30 -3.42 -17.74
CA ALA A 222 -11.11 -3.45 -16.90
C ALA A 222 -11.50 -3.82 -15.46
N VAL A 223 -10.66 -4.60 -14.79
CA VAL A 223 -10.85 -4.95 -13.38
C VAL A 223 -9.66 -4.47 -12.56
N ILE A 224 -9.92 -3.76 -11.48
CA ILE A 224 -8.88 -3.28 -10.56
C ILE A 224 -8.87 -4.15 -9.31
N ALA A 225 -7.76 -4.85 -9.06
CA ALA A 225 -7.47 -5.44 -7.76
C ALA A 225 -6.92 -4.35 -6.84
N TRP A 226 -7.66 -4.00 -5.79
CA TRP A 226 -7.33 -2.86 -4.94
C TRP A 226 -6.93 -3.32 -3.53
N ALA A 227 -5.67 -3.10 -3.15
CA ALA A 227 -5.15 -3.29 -1.79
C ALA A 227 -4.38 -2.03 -1.38
N ASP A 228 -5.03 -0.87 -1.53
CA ASP A 228 -4.51 0.43 -1.10
C ASP A 228 -5.17 0.87 0.20
N TYR A 229 -5.23 -0.05 1.16
CA TYR A 229 -5.56 0.24 2.55
C TYR A 229 -4.50 -0.39 3.47
N THR A 230 -4.37 0.17 4.67
CA THR A 230 -3.41 -0.36 5.66
C THR A 230 -4.10 -1.42 6.49
N ALA A 231 -3.83 -2.69 6.18
CA ALA A 231 -4.21 -3.83 7.01
C ALA A 231 -3.28 -3.93 8.24
N PRO A 232 -3.79 -4.28 9.45
CA PRO A 232 -2.95 -4.45 10.62
C PRO A 232 -1.94 -5.59 10.46
N SER A 233 -0.74 -5.38 11.03
CA SER A 233 0.13 -6.49 11.40
C SER A 233 -0.16 -6.90 12.85
N GLY A 234 -0.75 -8.09 13.03
CA GLY A 234 -0.89 -8.77 14.34
C GLY A 234 -2.32 -8.84 14.91
N ILE A 235 -2.55 -9.85 15.76
CA ILE A 235 -3.80 -10.04 16.52
C ILE A 235 -3.83 -9.00 17.64
N GLY A 236 -4.26 -7.79 17.30
CA GLY A 236 -4.48 -6.68 18.22
C GLY A 236 -5.88 -6.09 18.00
N VAL A 237 -6.43 -5.50 19.05
CA VAL A 237 -7.82 -5.00 19.18
C VAL A 237 -8.22 -4.00 18.07
N ASP A 238 -7.27 -3.53 17.25
CA ASP A 238 -7.51 -2.65 16.10
C ASP A 238 -8.13 -3.35 14.88
N ALA A 239 -8.20 -4.69 14.85
CA ALA A 239 -8.90 -5.44 13.80
C ALA A 239 -10.42 -5.16 13.76
N ALA A 240 -10.94 -4.43 14.75
CA ALA A 240 -12.36 -4.12 14.92
C ALA A 240 -12.68 -2.61 15.00
N THR A 241 -11.89 -1.72 14.39
CA THR A 241 -12.16 -0.26 14.43
C THR A 241 -12.55 0.31 13.06
N SER A 242 -13.73 0.96 13.01
CA SER A 242 -14.32 1.63 11.83
C SER A 242 -13.38 2.65 11.15
N MET A 243 -12.41 3.19 11.89
CA MET A 243 -11.46 4.22 11.43
C MET A 243 -10.62 3.80 10.21
N ARG A 244 -10.27 2.51 10.06
CA ARG A 244 -9.48 2.03 8.91
C ARG A 244 -10.30 1.88 7.63
N ALA A 245 -11.57 1.48 7.78
CA ALA A 245 -12.51 1.45 6.69
C ALA A 245 -12.82 2.88 6.21
N GLU A 246 -12.87 3.86 7.13
CA GLU A 246 -13.01 5.28 6.81
C GLU A 246 -11.82 5.81 5.98
N ASP A 247 -10.59 5.57 6.41
CA ASP A 247 -9.38 5.97 5.67
C ASP A 247 -9.31 5.29 4.29
N GLY A 248 -9.60 3.99 4.24
CA GLY A 248 -9.69 3.22 2.99
C GLY A 248 -10.76 3.77 2.06
N ALA A 249 -11.93 4.15 2.58
CA ALA A 249 -13.02 4.73 1.81
C ALA A 249 -12.65 6.10 1.21
N VAL A 250 -11.90 6.95 1.92
CA VAL A 250 -11.41 8.22 1.36
C VAL A 250 -10.53 7.98 0.13
N ARG A 251 -9.59 7.03 0.22
CA ARG A 251 -8.68 6.68 -0.90
C ARG A 251 -9.43 6.02 -2.05
N LEU A 252 -10.32 5.07 -1.75
CA LEU A 252 -11.14 4.41 -2.75
C LEU A 252 -12.02 5.43 -3.48
N ASN A 253 -12.69 6.33 -2.77
CA ASN A 253 -13.50 7.39 -3.39
C ASN A 253 -12.65 8.33 -4.24
N ALA A 254 -11.43 8.65 -3.82
CA ALA A 254 -10.51 9.44 -4.62
C ALA A 254 -10.09 8.72 -5.91
N LEU A 255 -9.81 7.41 -5.84
CA LEU A 255 -9.54 6.57 -7.01
C LEU A 255 -10.75 6.54 -7.96
N LEU A 256 -11.95 6.25 -7.45
CA LEU A 256 -13.16 6.11 -8.24
C LEU A 256 -13.51 7.41 -8.99
N ARG A 257 -13.33 8.57 -8.35
CA ARG A 257 -13.54 9.89 -9.00
C ARG A 257 -12.48 10.23 -10.05
N ALA A 258 -11.39 9.48 -10.11
CA ALA A 258 -10.26 9.73 -11.00
C ALA A 258 -10.11 8.67 -12.10
N LEU A 259 -11.03 7.69 -12.16
CA LEU A 259 -11.08 6.74 -13.28
C LEU A 259 -11.47 7.48 -14.57
N PRO A 260 -10.95 7.04 -15.73
CA PRO A 260 -11.18 7.68 -17.03
C PRO A 260 -12.63 7.58 -17.52
#